data_AF-A0A3N2GSJ9-F1
#
_entry.id   AF-A0A3N2GSJ9-F1
#
_cell.length_a   1.000
_cell.length_b   1.000
_cell.length_c   1.000
_cell.angle_alpha   90.00
_cell.angle_beta   90.00
_cell.angle_gamma   90.00
#
_symmetry.space_group_name_H-M   'P 1'
#
loop_
_entity.id
_entity.type
_entity.pdbx_description
1 polymer ?
#
loop_
_entity_poly.entity_id
_entity_poly.type
_entity_poly.pdbx_seq_one_letter_code
_entity_poly.pdbx_strand_id
1 'polypeptide(L)'
;MLKTGLRAVIGSALLVLGAVAPASAAPGAQQNPPSWALDRIDQRDKAVDQTYHYESTGEGVTVYVIDTGVDAALPDLAGRVDPGKDFVGGTDNPADGNGDGTRMAGIVAGKEFGVAKAARIVPVKVLDDKGNGRLNNIISGIDWVTQNAKQPAVAVIGFGGPASDGLDNAVRRLIGVMPVVAAAGWSGVDSSFSSPARIPELLTVGAVDRTDAFAPKSNFGLGVDLLAPGVDVPSTAPGSSAATPFSGTSMAAAFVAGAAALYREQHPDDTPEQVVNALINNSTPDVLTGLPQGTPNRLLYTLFGESAPES
;
A
#
# COMPACT_ATOMS: atom_id res chain seq x y z
N MET A 1 66.45 -42.61 -4.15
CA MET A 1 65.19 -42.73 -4.92
C MET A 1 64.02 -42.40 -4.01
N LEU A 2 63.15 -41.45 -4.43
CA LEU A 2 61.87 -41.05 -3.83
C LEU A 2 61.94 -40.35 -2.44
N LYS A 3 61.17 -39.30 -2.11
CA LYS A 3 60.25 -38.42 -2.83
C LYS A 3 60.05 -37.19 -1.92
N THR A 4 60.12 -36.00 -2.48
CA THR A 4 59.78 -34.70 -1.89
C THR A 4 58.29 -34.66 -1.50
N GLY A 5 57.98 -34.10 -0.32
CA GLY A 5 56.60 -33.87 0.13
C GLY A 5 56.44 -32.45 0.66
N LEU A 6 56.14 -31.51 -0.23
CA LEU A 6 55.80 -30.13 0.10
C LEU A 6 54.32 -30.09 0.53
N ARG A 7 54.03 -29.77 1.80
CA ARG A 7 52.67 -29.54 2.28
C ARG A 7 52.30 -28.07 2.03
N ALA A 8 51.35 -27.83 1.12
CA ALA A 8 50.73 -26.53 0.93
C ALA A 8 49.69 -26.29 2.04
N VAL A 9 49.85 -25.19 2.78
CA VAL A 9 48.83 -24.66 3.68
C VAL A 9 47.96 -23.72 2.86
N ILE A 10 46.72 -24.12 2.58
CA ILE A 10 45.73 -23.27 1.92
C ILE A 10 45.04 -22.46 3.01
N GLY A 11 45.37 -21.17 3.11
CA GLY A 11 44.62 -20.22 3.92
C GLY A 11 43.30 -19.89 3.23
N SER A 12 42.18 -20.28 3.82
CA SER A 12 40.84 -19.87 3.38
C SER A 12 40.64 -18.39 3.71
N ALA A 13 40.78 -17.53 2.71
CA ALA A 13 40.31 -16.15 2.80
C ALA A 13 38.78 -16.17 2.72
N LEU A 14 38.12 -15.87 3.84
CA LEU A 14 36.69 -15.67 3.91
C LEU A 14 36.40 -14.30 3.25
N LEU A 15 35.98 -14.30 1.99
CA LEU A 15 35.50 -13.09 1.32
C LEU A 15 34.11 -12.76 1.91
N VAL A 16 34.07 -11.79 2.83
CA VAL A 16 32.80 -11.16 3.22
C VAL A 16 32.42 -10.22 2.08
N LEU A 17 31.60 -10.72 1.14
CA LEU A 17 30.88 -9.88 0.20
C LEU A 17 29.88 -9.04 1.00
N GLY A 18 30.24 -7.80 1.32
CA GLY A 18 29.26 -6.83 1.78
C GLY A 18 28.17 -6.71 0.72
N ALA A 19 26.91 -6.96 1.11
CA ALA A 19 25.77 -6.68 0.25
C ALA A 19 25.77 -5.17 -0.02
N VAL A 20 26.07 -4.79 -1.26
CA VAL A 20 25.83 -3.43 -1.73
C VAL A 20 24.31 -3.30 -1.79
N ALA A 21 23.73 -2.46 -0.92
CA ALA A 21 22.32 -2.10 -1.04
C ALA A 21 22.06 -1.65 -2.48
N PRO A 22 20.96 -2.09 -3.12
CA PRO A 22 20.62 -1.61 -4.45
C PRO A 22 20.60 -0.07 -4.40
N ALA A 23 21.23 0.57 -5.38
CA ALA A 23 21.16 2.02 -5.51
C ALA A 23 19.68 2.40 -5.59
N SER A 24 19.22 3.30 -4.71
CA SER A 24 17.85 3.83 -4.79
C SER A 24 17.58 4.31 -6.20
N ALA A 25 16.39 4.03 -6.73
CA ALA A 25 16.00 4.59 -8.03
C ALA A 25 16.13 6.12 -7.99
N ALA A 26 16.52 6.73 -9.12
CA ALA A 26 16.72 8.18 -9.18
C ALA A 26 15.38 8.92 -8.96
N PRO A 27 15.37 10.04 -8.22
CA PRO A 27 14.20 10.91 -8.11
C PRO A 27 13.64 11.27 -9.49
N GLY A 28 12.33 11.39 -9.59
CA GLY A 28 11.63 11.70 -10.81
C GLY A 28 10.38 12.54 -10.59
N ALA A 29 9.76 12.93 -11.71
CA ALA A 29 8.52 13.69 -11.71
C ALA A 29 7.63 13.22 -12.86
N GLN A 30 6.33 13.10 -12.61
CA GLN A 30 5.30 12.91 -13.62
C GLN A 30 4.55 14.23 -13.82
N GLN A 31 4.70 14.80 -15.01
CA GLN A 31 3.97 16.00 -15.41
C GLN A 31 2.53 15.65 -15.77
N ASN A 32 1.58 16.48 -15.34
CA ASN A 32 0.14 16.34 -15.57
C ASN A 32 -0.37 14.93 -15.20
N PRO A 33 -0.19 14.47 -13.96
CA PRO A 33 -0.67 13.15 -13.58
C PRO A 33 -2.19 13.06 -13.82
N PRO A 34 -2.70 11.92 -14.33
CA PRO A 34 -4.12 11.77 -14.68
C PRO A 34 -5.04 11.75 -13.44
N SER A 35 -4.45 11.62 -12.25
CA SER A 35 -5.13 11.66 -10.97
C SER A 35 -4.69 12.90 -10.19
N TRP A 36 -5.65 13.76 -9.84
CA TRP A 36 -5.43 14.92 -8.95
C TRP A 36 -4.82 14.51 -7.61
N ALA A 37 -5.06 13.27 -7.19
CA ALA A 37 -4.62 12.76 -5.91
C ALA A 37 -3.09 12.54 -5.85
N LEU A 38 -2.44 12.20 -6.97
CA LEU A 38 -0.99 12.07 -7.03
C LEU A 38 -0.33 13.44 -6.80
N ASP A 39 -0.81 14.46 -7.50
CA ASP A 39 -0.43 15.88 -7.37
C ASP A 39 -0.72 16.44 -5.97
N ARG A 40 -1.62 15.82 -5.18
CA ARG A 40 -1.92 16.29 -3.83
C ARG A 40 -0.94 15.77 -2.78
N ILE A 41 -0.42 14.56 -2.93
CA ILE A 41 0.25 13.82 -1.84
C ILE A 41 1.77 14.00 -1.80
N ASP A 42 2.37 14.75 -2.72
CA ASP A 42 3.79 15.14 -2.71
C ASP A 42 4.02 16.60 -2.31
N GLN A 43 2.95 17.31 -1.93
CA GLN A 43 2.99 18.71 -1.47
C GLN A 43 2.23 18.92 -0.15
N ARG A 44 2.69 19.90 0.64
CA ARG A 44 2.02 20.29 1.90
C ARG A 44 1.01 21.42 1.69
N ASP A 45 1.39 22.41 0.88
CA ASP A 45 0.49 23.48 0.46
C ASP A 45 -0.64 22.96 -0.42
N LYS A 46 -1.80 23.61 -0.36
CA LYS A 46 -3.00 23.20 -1.12
C LYS A 46 -2.94 23.58 -2.60
N ALA A 47 -2.08 24.52 -2.98
CA ALA A 47 -1.94 24.96 -4.37
C ALA A 47 -1.22 23.88 -5.18
N VAL A 48 -1.96 23.09 -5.94
CA VAL A 48 -1.42 22.02 -6.79
C VAL A 48 -0.63 22.57 -7.97
N ASP A 49 0.48 21.90 -8.33
CA ASP A 49 1.41 22.35 -9.37
C ASP A 49 1.33 21.49 -10.66
N GLN A 50 0.42 20.52 -10.71
CA GLN A 50 0.23 19.56 -11.80
C GLN A 50 1.43 18.64 -12.01
N THR A 51 2.20 18.38 -10.97
CA THR A 51 3.35 17.49 -10.99
C THR A 51 3.28 16.52 -9.83
N TYR A 52 3.58 15.25 -10.07
CA TYR A 52 3.82 14.28 -9.01
C TYR A 52 5.30 13.95 -8.93
N HIS A 53 5.96 14.38 -7.87
CA HIS A 53 7.35 14.12 -7.54
C HIS A 53 7.49 12.83 -6.73
N TYR A 54 8.54 12.07 -6.99
CA TYR A 54 8.88 10.86 -6.24
C TYR A 54 10.39 10.72 -6.12
N GLU A 55 10.86 10.40 -4.91
CA GLU A 55 12.30 10.19 -4.62
C GLU A 55 12.73 8.74 -4.79
N SER A 56 11.77 7.82 -4.80
CA SER A 56 11.94 6.39 -5.04
C SER A 56 10.76 5.88 -5.87
N THR A 57 10.76 4.62 -6.27
CA THR A 57 9.71 4.07 -7.15
C THR A 57 9.01 2.85 -6.58
N GLY A 58 9.38 2.41 -5.39
CA GLY A 58 9.00 1.12 -4.79
C GLY A 58 9.72 -0.06 -5.43
N GLU A 59 10.86 0.15 -6.10
CA GLU A 59 11.61 -0.92 -6.74
C GLU A 59 12.05 -1.97 -5.69
N GLY A 60 11.89 -3.25 -6.03
CA GLY A 60 12.21 -4.36 -5.13
C GLY A 60 11.18 -4.60 -4.01
N VAL A 61 10.16 -3.75 -3.86
CA VAL A 61 9.09 -3.92 -2.87
C VAL A 61 7.88 -4.65 -3.47
N THR A 62 7.33 -5.59 -2.71
CA THR A 62 6.10 -6.33 -3.07
C THR A 62 4.91 -5.80 -2.28
N VAL A 63 3.84 -5.40 -2.95
CA VAL A 63 2.57 -5.04 -2.32
C VAL A 63 1.53 -6.14 -2.53
N TYR A 64 1.06 -6.72 -1.44
CA TYR A 64 -0.01 -7.70 -1.41
C TYR A 64 -1.36 -6.98 -1.38
N VAL A 65 -2.11 -7.07 -2.48
CA VAL A 65 -3.46 -6.48 -2.60
C VAL A 65 -4.48 -7.54 -2.22
N ILE A 66 -4.98 -7.47 -0.99
CA ILE A 66 -5.93 -8.42 -0.41
C ILE A 66 -7.34 -7.88 -0.66
N ASP A 67 -7.97 -8.31 -1.75
CA ASP A 67 -9.21 -7.70 -2.26
C ASP A 67 -9.99 -8.62 -3.25
N THR A 68 -10.58 -8.09 -4.32
CA THR A 68 -11.37 -8.78 -5.35
C THR A 68 -10.54 -9.43 -6.47
N GLY A 69 -9.21 -9.34 -6.40
CA GLY A 69 -8.29 -9.76 -7.46
C GLY A 69 -7.70 -8.57 -8.22
N VAL A 70 -6.92 -8.84 -9.27
CA VAL A 70 -6.34 -7.79 -10.14
C VAL A 70 -6.39 -8.22 -11.61
N ASP A 71 -6.80 -7.31 -12.50
CA ASP A 71 -6.63 -7.47 -13.95
C ASP A 71 -5.18 -7.16 -14.36
N ALA A 72 -4.35 -8.21 -14.40
CA ALA A 72 -2.94 -8.12 -14.74
C ALA A 72 -2.66 -7.76 -16.21
N ALA A 73 -3.67 -7.82 -17.09
CA ALA A 73 -3.50 -7.56 -18.52
C ALA A 73 -3.52 -6.05 -18.85
N LEU A 74 -3.83 -5.20 -17.87
CA LEU A 74 -3.90 -3.76 -18.07
C LEU A 74 -2.51 -3.18 -18.41
N PRO A 75 -2.41 -2.35 -19.47
CA PRO A 75 -1.15 -1.69 -19.83
C PRO A 75 -0.51 -0.90 -18.68
N ASP A 76 -1.35 -0.33 -17.81
CA ASP A 76 -0.89 0.44 -16.65
C ASP A 76 -0.16 -0.42 -15.61
N LEU A 77 -0.53 -1.69 -15.51
CA LEU A 77 0.03 -2.69 -14.60
C LEU A 77 1.01 -3.66 -15.30
N ALA A 78 1.24 -3.47 -16.59
CA ALA A 78 1.99 -4.40 -17.42
C ALA A 78 3.37 -4.69 -16.83
N GLY A 79 3.65 -5.99 -16.67
CA GLY A 79 4.92 -6.47 -16.16
C GLY A 79 5.14 -6.30 -14.65
N ARG A 80 4.16 -5.79 -13.88
CA ARG A 80 4.28 -5.55 -12.42
C ARG A 80 3.47 -6.50 -11.55
N VAL A 81 2.47 -7.17 -12.12
CA VAL A 81 1.63 -8.11 -11.38
C VAL A 81 2.26 -9.50 -11.40
N ASP A 82 2.64 -9.99 -10.23
CA ASP A 82 3.16 -11.34 -10.01
C ASP A 82 2.02 -12.35 -9.78
N PRO A 83 2.30 -13.67 -9.90
CA PRO A 83 1.32 -14.70 -9.57
C PRO A 83 0.79 -14.55 -8.14
N GLY A 84 -0.53 -14.51 -8.02
CA GLY A 84 -1.25 -14.42 -6.76
C GLY A 84 -2.13 -15.63 -6.51
N LYS A 85 -3.15 -15.48 -5.66
CA LYS A 85 -4.04 -16.60 -5.30
C LYS A 85 -5.48 -16.19 -5.10
N ASP A 86 -6.39 -17.05 -5.55
CA ASP A 86 -7.84 -16.91 -5.42
C ASP A 86 -8.40 -17.87 -4.37
N PHE A 87 -8.79 -17.31 -3.23
CA PHE A 87 -9.41 -18.03 -2.12
C PHE A 87 -10.93 -18.15 -2.26
N VAL A 88 -11.54 -17.43 -3.22
CA VAL A 88 -12.98 -17.52 -3.51
C VAL A 88 -13.25 -18.74 -4.38
N GLY A 89 -12.54 -18.87 -5.50
CA GLY A 89 -12.63 -20.01 -6.40
C GLY A 89 -11.72 -21.18 -6.03
N GLY A 90 -10.74 -20.97 -5.14
CA GLY A 90 -9.76 -21.99 -4.76
C GLY A 90 -8.75 -22.29 -5.87
N THR A 91 -8.34 -21.25 -6.61
CA THR A 91 -7.45 -21.35 -7.78
C THR A 91 -6.23 -20.46 -7.64
N ASP A 92 -5.26 -20.59 -8.55
CA ASP A 92 -4.12 -19.66 -8.66
C ASP A 92 -4.39 -18.54 -9.69
N ASN A 93 -5.66 -18.31 -10.05
CA ASN A 93 -6.09 -17.26 -10.98
C ASN A 93 -6.93 -16.18 -10.27
N PRO A 94 -6.30 -15.17 -9.63
CA PRO A 94 -6.99 -14.08 -8.93
C PRO A 94 -7.45 -12.97 -9.87
N ALA A 95 -8.14 -13.32 -10.95
CA ALA A 95 -8.72 -12.37 -11.88
C ALA A 95 -9.80 -11.52 -11.18
N ASP A 96 -9.85 -10.23 -11.53
CA ASP A 96 -10.79 -9.30 -10.93
C ASP A 96 -12.08 -9.17 -11.75
N GLY A 97 -13.18 -9.71 -11.24
CA GLY A 97 -14.51 -9.51 -11.82
C GLY A 97 -15.29 -8.34 -11.22
N ASN A 98 -14.75 -7.65 -10.21
CA ASN A 98 -15.42 -6.53 -9.53
C ASN A 98 -14.82 -5.17 -9.90
N GLY A 99 -13.50 -5.05 -9.77
CA GLY A 99 -12.72 -3.87 -10.12
C GLY A 99 -12.12 -3.09 -8.95
N ASP A 100 -12.49 -3.33 -7.69
CA ASP A 100 -11.90 -2.60 -6.56
C ASP A 100 -10.40 -2.93 -6.40
N GLY A 101 -10.04 -4.21 -6.35
CA GLY A 101 -8.66 -4.65 -6.28
C GLY A 101 -7.79 -4.17 -7.45
N THR A 102 -8.33 -4.13 -8.67
CA THR A 102 -7.64 -3.56 -9.83
C THR A 102 -7.41 -2.06 -9.69
N ARG A 103 -8.40 -1.29 -9.23
CA ARG A 103 -8.24 0.15 -8.98
C ARG A 103 -7.18 0.42 -7.93
N MET A 104 -7.18 -0.37 -6.85
CA MET A 104 -6.18 -0.29 -5.79
C MET A 104 -4.79 -0.61 -6.32
N ALA A 105 -4.62 -1.70 -7.08
CA ALA A 105 -3.34 -2.05 -7.71
C ALA A 105 -2.83 -0.93 -8.63
N GLY A 106 -3.73 -0.30 -9.39
CA GLY A 106 -3.42 0.88 -10.22
C GLY A 106 -2.93 2.08 -9.40
N ILE A 107 -3.59 2.39 -8.28
CA ILE A 107 -3.17 3.47 -7.38
C ILE A 107 -1.85 3.15 -6.68
N VAL A 108 -1.59 1.88 -6.35
CA VAL A 108 -0.34 1.47 -5.71
C VAL A 108 0.83 1.55 -6.71
N ALA A 109 0.74 0.85 -7.84
CA ALA A 109 1.88 0.56 -8.71
C ALA A 109 1.63 0.80 -10.21
N GLY A 110 0.52 1.42 -10.58
CA GLY A 110 0.24 1.82 -11.96
C GLY A 110 1.33 2.72 -12.53
N LYS A 111 1.63 2.56 -13.83
CA LYS A 111 2.58 3.44 -14.52
C LYS A 111 2.10 4.91 -14.47
N GLU A 112 0.85 5.12 -14.83
CA GLU A 112 0.22 6.43 -14.95
C GLU A 112 -0.46 6.87 -13.65
N PHE A 113 -1.16 5.95 -12.96
CA PHE A 113 -1.96 6.24 -11.77
C PHE A 113 -1.27 5.91 -10.43
N GLY A 114 -0.13 5.21 -10.47
CA GLY A 114 0.51 4.67 -9.28
C GLY A 114 1.40 5.64 -8.53
N VAL A 115 1.42 5.49 -7.21
CA VAL A 115 2.37 6.12 -6.29
C VAL A 115 3.76 5.49 -6.44
N ALA A 116 3.86 4.17 -6.27
CA ALA A 116 5.10 3.40 -6.33
C ALA A 116 5.24 2.70 -7.69
N LYS A 117 5.66 3.47 -8.70
CA LYS A 117 5.62 3.11 -10.14
C LYS A 117 6.47 1.89 -10.57
N ALA A 118 7.30 1.35 -9.68
CA ALA A 118 8.12 0.15 -9.90
C ALA A 118 7.86 -0.97 -8.88
N ALA A 119 6.93 -0.80 -7.95
CA ALA A 119 6.54 -1.86 -7.02
C ALA A 119 5.90 -3.05 -7.73
N ARG A 120 6.08 -4.24 -7.15
CA ARG A 120 5.41 -5.47 -7.58
C ARG A 120 4.05 -5.58 -6.90
N ILE A 121 3.04 -6.08 -7.61
CA ILE A 121 1.72 -6.40 -7.06
C ILE A 121 1.55 -7.91 -6.96
N VAL A 122 1.14 -8.43 -5.80
CA VAL A 122 0.65 -9.80 -5.66
C VAL A 122 -0.83 -9.76 -5.29
N PRO A 123 -1.74 -10.18 -6.19
CA PRO A 123 -3.17 -10.19 -5.93
C PRO A 123 -3.58 -11.36 -5.03
N VAL A 124 -4.36 -11.07 -4.00
CA VAL A 124 -4.90 -12.05 -3.05
C VAL A 124 -6.41 -11.91 -3.04
N LYS A 125 -7.08 -12.66 -3.93
CA LYS A 125 -8.53 -12.57 -4.10
C LYS A 125 -9.24 -13.29 -2.97
N VAL A 126 -9.88 -12.52 -2.11
CA VAL A 126 -10.70 -12.99 -0.96
C VAL A 126 -12.15 -12.53 -1.04
N LEU A 127 -12.44 -11.60 -1.96
CA LEU A 127 -13.78 -11.11 -2.27
C LEU A 127 -14.22 -11.58 -3.67
N ASP A 128 -15.50 -11.96 -3.77
CA ASP A 128 -16.10 -12.38 -5.04
C ASP A 128 -16.32 -11.21 -6.01
N ASP A 129 -16.82 -11.49 -7.21
CA ASP A 129 -16.99 -10.47 -8.27
C ASP A 129 -18.07 -9.43 -7.93
N LYS A 130 -18.84 -9.65 -6.86
CA LYS A 130 -19.80 -8.70 -6.30
C LYS A 130 -19.25 -7.97 -5.05
N GLY A 131 -18.00 -8.21 -4.68
CA GLY A 131 -17.36 -7.63 -3.50
C GLY A 131 -17.70 -8.33 -2.18
N ASN A 132 -18.32 -9.51 -2.20
CA ASN A 132 -18.65 -10.24 -0.97
C ASN A 132 -17.51 -11.18 -0.56
N GLY A 133 -17.17 -11.16 0.72
CA GLY A 133 -16.15 -12.03 1.30
C GLY A 133 -16.73 -13.02 2.30
N ARG A 134 -16.30 -14.28 2.22
CA ARG A 134 -16.52 -15.24 3.30
C ARG A 134 -15.37 -15.15 4.29
N LEU A 135 -15.67 -15.02 5.58
CA LEU A 135 -14.65 -14.81 6.63
C LEU A 135 -13.52 -15.85 6.60
N ASN A 136 -13.86 -17.12 6.36
CA ASN A 136 -12.86 -18.19 6.24
C ASN A 136 -11.90 -18.01 5.05
N ASN A 137 -12.39 -17.50 3.91
CA ASN A 137 -11.57 -17.21 2.74
C ASN A 137 -10.67 -16.00 3.00
N ILE A 138 -11.22 -14.96 3.63
CA ILE A 138 -10.46 -13.76 4.03
C ILE A 138 -9.30 -14.13 4.95
N ILE A 139 -9.59 -14.86 6.04
CA ILE A 139 -8.56 -15.31 7.00
C ILE A 139 -7.52 -16.18 6.29
N SER A 140 -7.94 -17.11 5.43
CA SER A 140 -7.02 -17.96 4.67
C SER A 140 -6.10 -17.17 3.74
N GLY A 141 -6.62 -16.11 3.10
CA GLY A 141 -5.82 -15.23 2.26
C GLY A 141 -4.78 -14.44 3.06
N ILE A 142 -5.18 -13.86 4.19
CA ILE A 142 -4.27 -13.13 5.10
C ILE A 142 -3.19 -14.07 5.65
N ASP A 143 -3.57 -15.27 6.09
CA ASP A 143 -2.62 -16.27 6.60
C ASP A 143 -1.66 -16.76 5.51
N TRP A 144 -2.13 -16.87 4.26
CA TRP A 144 -1.26 -17.22 3.13
C TRP A 144 -0.22 -16.14 2.87
N VAL A 145 -0.60 -14.85 2.89
CA VAL A 145 0.37 -13.74 2.77
C VAL A 145 1.38 -13.81 3.91
N THR A 146 0.91 -13.96 5.14
CA THR A 146 1.76 -14.06 6.35
C THR A 146 2.85 -15.13 6.19
N GLN A 147 2.54 -16.26 5.53
CA GLN A 147 3.45 -17.40 5.37
C GLN A 147 4.33 -17.33 4.10
N ASN A 148 3.89 -16.62 3.06
CA ASN A 148 4.50 -16.68 1.72
C ASN A 148 5.06 -15.33 1.24
N ALA A 149 5.04 -14.30 2.10
CA ALA A 149 5.49 -12.96 1.76
C ALA A 149 6.94 -12.92 1.28
N LYS A 150 7.19 -12.25 0.15
CA LYS A 150 8.54 -11.88 -0.31
C LYS A 150 8.87 -10.49 0.22
N GLN A 151 9.83 -10.41 1.13
CA GLN A 151 10.29 -9.15 1.70
C GLN A 151 11.29 -8.44 0.75
N PRO A 152 11.37 -7.09 0.76
CA PRO A 152 10.52 -6.18 1.52
C PRO A 152 9.07 -6.13 1.00
N ALA A 153 8.10 -6.19 1.91
CA ALA A 153 6.68 -6.24 1.59
C ALA A 153 5.85 -5.18 2.30
N VAL A 154 4.67 -4.90 1.74
CA VAL A 154 3.54 -4.16 2.33
C VAL A 154 2.26 -4.93 2.00
N ALA A 155 1.27 -4.93 2.89
CA ALA A 155 -0.07 -5.40 2.57
C ALA A 155 -1.09 -4.26 2.59
N VAL A 156 -2.05 -4.33 1.68
CA VAL A 156 -3.21 -3.44 1.66
C VAL A 156 -4.51 -4.23 1.68
N ILE A 157 -5.42 -3.86 2.56
CA ILE A 157 -6.76 -4.45 2.72
C ILE A 157 -7.80 -3.38 2.36
N GLY A 158 -8.51 -3.57 1.24
CA GLY A 158 -9.47 -2.59 0.70
C GLY A 158 -10.83 -2.60 1.38
N PHE A 159 -11.11 -3.60 2.21
CA PHE A 159 -12.44 -3.86 2.76
C PHE A 159 -12.47 -3.81 4.29
N GLY A 160 -13.68 -3.71 4.82
CA GLY A 160 -13.99 -3.87 6.23
C GLY A 160 -15.36 -4.50 6.42
N GLY A 161 -15.67 -4.89 7.65
CA GLY A 161 -16.95 -5.51 7.99
C GLY A 161 -17.25 -5.46 9.49
N PRO A 162 -18.29 -6.20 9.92
CA PRO A 162 -18.61 -6.33 11.34
C PRO A 162 -17.39 -6.79 12.16
N ALA A 163 -17.30 -6.34 13.40
CA ALA A 163 -16.30 -6.76 14.37
C ALA A 163 -16.11 -8.29 14.39
N SER A 164 -14.86 -8.74 14.28
CA SER A 164 -14.50 -10.15 14.26
C SER A 164 -13.13 -10.39 14.86
N ASP A 165 -13.07 -11.05 16.02
CA ASP A 165 -11.80 -11.40 16.67
C ASP A 165 -10.96 -12.34 15.79
N GLY A 166 -11.61 -13.20 15.01
CA GLY A 166 -10.94 -14.10 14.07
C GLY A 166 -10.21 -13.33 12.96
N LEU A 167 -10.86 -12.33 12.37
CA LEU A 167 -10.24 -11.44 11.39
C LEU A 167 -9.11 -10.64 12.02
N ASP A 168 -9.34 -10.06 13.19
CA ASP A 168 -8.34 -9.22 13.85
C ASP A 168 -7.08 -10.01 14.22
N ASN A 169 -7.25 -11.24 14.71
CA ASN A 169 -6.12 -12.10 15.03
C ASN A 169 -5.33 -12.49 13.76
N ALA A 170 -5.98 -12.66 12.62
CA ALA A 170 -5.29 -12.90 11.34
C ALA A 170 -4.50 -11.66 10.90
N VAL A 171 -5.10 -10.48 10.97
CA VAL A 171 -4.43 -9.22 10.62
C VAL A 171 -3.27 -8.92 11.57
N ARG A 172 -3.40 -9.16 12.88
CA ARG A 172 -2.28 -9.01 13.83
C ARG A 172 -1.09 -9.93 13.52
N ARG A 173 -1.35 -11.17 13.07
CA ARG A 173 -0.26 -12.05 12.60
C ARG A 173 0.45 -11.44 11.39
N LEU A 174 -0.30 -10.86 10.46
CA LEU A 174 0.26 -10.21 9.28
C LEU A 174 1.06 -8.94 9.64
N ILE A 175 0.56 -8.12 10.57
CA ILE A 175 1.27 -6.93 11.11
C ILE A 175 2.62 -7.31 11.71
N GLY A 176 2.70 -8.47 12.37
CA GLY A 176 3.98 -8.98 12.89
C GLY A 176 5.03 -9.31 11.83
N VAL A 177 4.65 -9.35 10.55
CA VAL A 177 5.53 -9.72 9.42
C VAL A 177 5.80 -8.54 8.47
N MET A 178 4.86 -7.61 8.30
CA MET A 178 5.00 -6.48 7.38
C MET A 178 4.09 -5.31 7.78
N PRO A 179 4.33 -4.08 7.29
CA PRO A 179 3.36 -2.98 7.39
C PRO A 179 2.04 -3.39 6.72
N VAL A 180 0.93 -3.16 7.40
CA VAL A 180 -0.42 -3.42 6.87
C VAL A 180 -1.22 -2.13 6.88
N VAL A 181 -1.79 -1.80 5.73
CA VAL A 181 -2.66 -0.65 5.52
C VAL A 181 -4.08 -1.13 5.28
N ALA A 182 -5.07 -0.52 5.92
CA ALA A 182 -6.47 -0.87 5.70
C ALA A 182 -7.37 0.35 5.53
N ALA A 183 -8.43 0.16 4.74
CA ALA A 183 -9.52 1.12 4.63
C ALA A 183 -10.27 1.26 5.97
N ALA A 184 -10.55 2.49 6.40
CA ALA A 184 -11.36 2.74 7.60
C ALA A 184 -12.82 2.27 7.47
N GLY A 185 -13.30 2.10 6.23
CA GLY A 185 -14.70 1.81 5.89
C GLY A 185 -15.45 3.02 5.32
N TRP A 186 -16.60 2.76 4.69
CA TRP A 186 -17.33 3.72 3.86
C TRP A 186 -18.80 3.86 4.25
N SER A 187 -19.08 4.00 5.56
CA SER A 187 -20.45 4.08 6.10
C SER A 187 -20.72 5.34 6.94
N GLY A 188 -19.74 6.22 7.10
CA GLY A 188 -19.88 7.44 7.92
C GLY A 188 -20.10 7.13 9.39
N VAL A 189 -19.42 6.12 9.92
CA VAL A 189 -19.49 5.68 11.33
C VAL A 189 -18.11 5.64 11.97
N ASP A 190 -18.06 5.55 13.30
CA ASP A 190 -16.81 5.36 14.03
C ASP A 190 -16.15 4.02 13.65
N SER A 191 -14.90 4.10 13.19
CA SER A 191 -14.08 2.98 12.72
C SER A 191 -13.84 1.90 13.76
N SER A 192 -13.86 2.26 15.05
CA SER A 192 -13.60 1.35 16.18
C SER A 192 -14.65 0.24 16.35
N PHE A 193 -15.78 0.32 15.65
CA PHE A 193 -16.82 -0.71 15.64
C PHE A 193 -16.70 -1.75 14.52
N SER A 194 -15.66 -1.64 13.67
CA SER A 194 -15.49 -2.48 12.48
C SER A 194 -14.14 -3.18 12.44
N SER A 195 -14.09 -4.37 11.83
CA SER A 195 -12.83 -5.08 11.59
C SER A 195 -12.42 -4.97 10.11
N PRO A 196 -11.12 -4.81 9.80
CA PRO A 196 -9.99 -4.79 10.74
C PRO A 196 -9.69 -3.40 11.33
N ALA A 197 -10.41 -2.34 10.94
CA ALA A 197 -10.14 -0.94 11.29
C ALA A 197 -10.08 -0.65 12.81
N ARG A 198 -10.66 -1.51 13.67
CA ARG A 198 -10.60 -1.37 15.14
C ARG A 198 -9.26 -1.83 15.76
N ILE A 199 -8.35 -2.39 14.99
CA ILE A 199 -7.07 -2.90 15.48
C ILE A 199 -6.12 -1.72 15.70
N PRO A 200 -5.68 -1.42 16.95
CA PRO A 200 -4.84 -0.26 17.22
C PRO A 200 -3.46 -0.30 16.54
N GLU A 201 -2.95 -1.50 16.25
CA GLU A 201 -1.65 -1.69 15.60
C GLU A 201 -1.69 -1.56 14.06
N LEU A 202 -2.89 -1.39 13.47
CA LEU A 202 -3.12 -1.36 12.03
C LEU A 202 -3.14 0.08 11.52
N LEU A 203 -2.41 0.37 10.43
CA LEU A 203 -2.48 1.67 9.78
C LEU A 203 -3.82 1.82 9.04
N THR A 204 -4.76 2.52 9.68
CA THR A 204 -6.15 2.66 9.24
C THR A 204 -6.38 4.02 8.58
N VAL A 205 -6.91 4.00 7.36
CA VAL A 205 -6.89 5.18 6.46
C VAL A 205 -8.30 5.68 6.16
N GLY A 206 -8.55 6.95 6.51
CA GLY A 206 -9.75 7.71 6.14
C GLY A 206 -9.61 8.40 4.77
N ALA A 207 -10.73 8.91 4.25
CA ALA A 207 -10.77 9.51 2.91
C ALA A 207 -11.11 11.00 2.92
N VAL A 208 -10.44 11.74 2.04
CA VAL A 208 -10.72 13.16 1.76
C VAL A 208 -10.95 13.39 0.26
N ASP A 209 -11.54 14.54 -0.07
CA ASP A 209 -11.69 15.00 -1.44
C ASP A 209 -10.59 15.98 -1.87
N ARG A 210 -10.66 16.42 -3.14
CA ARG A 210 -9.70 17.35 -3.76
C ARG A 210 -9.64 18.74 -3.14
N THR A 211 -10.56 19.05 -2.24
CA THR A 211 -10.62 20.33 -1.53
C THR A 211 -10.09 20.20 -0.10
N ASP A 212 -9.45 19.08 0.24
CA ASP A 212 -9.00 18.72 1.59
C ASP A 212 -10.19 18.65 2.58
N ALA A 213 -11.40 18.35 2.09
CA ALA A 213 -12.56 18.12 2.93
C ALA A 213 -12.71 16.63 3.25
N PHE A 214 -13.04 16.33 4.51
CA PHE A 214 -13.38 14.99 4.94
C PHE A 214 -14.56 14.43 4.14
N ALA A 215 -14.42 13.21 3.62
CA ALA A 215 -15.49 12.56 2.88
C ALA A 215 -16.61 12.12 3.86
N PRO A 216 -17.87 12.58 3.71
CA PRO A 216 -18.92 12.27 4.70
C PRO A 216 -19.22 10.78 4.90
N LYS A 217 -18.88 9.95 3.91
CA LYS A 217 -19.01 8.48 3.99
C LYS A 217 -17.79 7.79 4.57
N SER A 218 -16.64 8.44 4.67
CA SER A 218 -15.48 7.86 5.34
C SER A 218 -15.85 7.57 6.79
N ASN A 219 -15.49 6.37 7.26
CA ASN A 219 -15.48 6.13 8.68
C ASN A 219 -14.42 7.02 9.36
N PHE A 220 -14.59 7.27 10.65
CA PHE A 220 -13.89 8.31 11.38
C PHE A 220 -13.50 7.88 12.80
N GLY A 221 -12.96 8.81 13.59
CA GLY A 221 -12.70 8.63 15.01
C GLY A 221 -11.28 8.18 15.31
N LEU A 222 -11.06 7.78 16.58
CA LEU A 222 -9.74 7.46 17.12
C LEU A 222 -9.10 6.21 16.52
N GLY A 223 -9.88 5.38 15.80
CA GLY A 223 -9.36 4.23 15.06
C GLY A 223 -8.75 4.59 13.71
N VAL A 224 -8.83 5.84 13.26
CA VAL A 224 -8.16 6.33 12.04
C VAL A 224 -6.82 6.94 12.41
N ASP A 225 -5.76 6.62 11.65
CA ASP A 225 -4.40 7.13 11.91
C ASP A 225 -4.06 8.35 11.06
N LEU A 226 -4.44 8.30 9.77
CA LEU A 226 -4.26 9.36 8.79
C LEU A 226 -5.31 9.26 7.67
N LEU A 227 -5.39 10.31 6.85
CA LEU A 227 -6.31 10.42 5.73
C LEU A 227 -5.54 10.56 4.43
N ALA A 228 -6.13 10.09 3.34
CA ALA A 228 -5.58 10.21 2.00
C ALA A 228 -6.69 10.49 0.98
N PRO A 229 -6.36 10.93 -0.25
CA PRO A 229 -7.33 11.09 -1.30
C PRO A 229 -8.18 9.83 -1.52
N GLY A 230 -9.50 9.98 -1.45
CA GLY A 230 -10.44 8.86 -1.58
C GLY A 230 -11.78 9.22 -2.20
N VAL A 231 -11.97 10.45 -2.71
CA VAL A 231 -13.19 10.88 -3.40
C VAL A 231 -12.87 11.24 -4.84
N ASP A 232 -13.63 10.67 -5.78
CA ASP A 232 -13.49 10.86 -7.22
C ASP A 232 -12.03 10.74 -7.68
N VAL A 233 -11.39 9.66 -7.23
CA VAL A 233 -10.00 9.31 -7.55
C VAL A 233 -9.97 8.58 -8.89
N PRO A 234 -9.35 9.14 -9.93
CA PRO A 234 -9.14 8.43 -11.19
C PRO A 234 -8.13 7.29 -11.03
N SER A 235 -8.49 6.10 -11.51
CA SER A 235 -7.59 4.94 -11.65
C SER A 235 -7.99 4.08 -12.86
N THR A 236 -7.19 3.06 -13.16
CA THR A 236 -7.54 2.01 -14.11
C THR A 236 -8.65 1.10 -13.57
N ALA A 237 -9.41 0.45 -14.46
CA ALA A 237 -10.45 -0.50 -14.10
C ALA A 237 -10.34 -1.74 -15.01
N PRO A 238 -10.91 -2.90 -14.62
CA PRO A 238 -10.83 -4.11 -15.44
C PRO A 238 -11.28 -3.87 -16.89
N GLY A 239 -10.48 -4.33 -17.85
CA GLY A 239 -10.74 -4.17 -19.28
C GLY A 239 -10.69 -2.73 -19.83
N SER A 240 -10.28 -1.74 -19.03
CA SER A 240 -10.19 -0.34 -19.47
C SER A 240 -8.96 0.38 -18.90
N SER A 241 -8.15 0.93 -19.80
CA SER A 241 -7.08 1.87 -19.43
C SER A 241 -7.57 3.30 -19.22
N ALA A 242 -8.87 3.58 -19.39
CA ALA A 242 -9.42 4.92 -19.19
C ALA A 242 -9.50 5.26 -17.70
N ALA A 243 -9.11 6.49 -17.36
CA ALA A 243 -9.25 7.07 -16.04
C ALA A 243 -10.73 7.04 -15.60
N THR A 244 -11.07 6.15 -14.66
CA THR A 244 -12.43 6.00 -14.15
C THR A 244 -12.47 6.42 -12.68
N PRO A 245 -13.05 7.59 -12.35
CA PRO A 245 -13.15 8.06 -10.97
C PRO A 245 -13.96 7.10 -10.10
N PHE A 246 -13.47 6.83 -8.90
CA PHE A 246 -14.20 6.09 -7.87
C PHE A 246 -13.96 6.71 -6.49
N SER A 247 -14.89 6.48 -5.57
CA SER A 247 -14.83 7.01 -4.20
C SER A 247 -14.90 5.89 -3.17
N GLY A 248 -13.95 5.87 -2.24
CA GLY A 248 -13.86 4.89 -1.18
C GLY A 248 -12.61 5.06 -0.33
N THR A 249 -12.66 4.57 0.91
CA THR A 249 -11.46 4.44 1.76
C THR A 249 -10.50 3.34 1.26
N SER A 250 -10.94 2.44 0.37
CA SER A 250 -10.07 1.51 -0.35
C SER A 250 -9.03 2.23 -1.23
N MET A 251 -9.45 3.30 -1.94
CA MET A 251 -8.54 4.14 -2.72
C MET A 251 -7.54 4.88 -1.82
N ALA A 252 -8.04 5.45 -0.71
CA ALA A 252 -7.20 6.13 0.25
C ALA A 252 -6.13 5.18 0.84
N ALA A 253 -6.54 3.97 1.23
CA ALA A 253 -5.62 2.94 1.71
C ALA A 253 -4.59 2.53 0.63
N ALA A 254 -4.98 2.47 -0.64
CA ALA A 254 -4.07 2.18 -1.74
C ALA A 254 -2.98 3.25 -1.91
N PHE A 255 -3.31 4.54 -1.77
CA PHE A 255 -2.31 5.61 -1.79
C PHE A 255 -1.28 5.45 -0.66
N VAL A 256 -1.76 5.16 0.55
CA VAL A 256 -0.91 4.97 1.74
C VAL A 256 -0.05 3.72 1.60
N ALA A 257 -0.56 2.63 1.03
CA ALA A 257 0.21 1.44 0.73
C ALA A 257 1.31 1.69 -0.32
N GLY A 258 1.01 2.51 -1.33
CA GLY A 258 2.01 3.00 -2.28
C GLY A 258 3.11 3.81 -1.60
N ALA A 259 2.74 4.74 -0.71
CA ALA A 259 3.71 5.52 0.07
C ALA A 259 4.57 4.63 1.00
N ALA A 260 3.98 3.61 1.61
CA ALA A 260 4.71 2.62 2.38
C ALA A 260 5.70 1.83 1.51
N ALA A 261 5.35 1.53 0.25
CA ALA A 261 6.28 0.90 -0.69
C ALA A 261 7.45 1.82 -1.06
N LEU A 262 7.20 3.12 -1.30
CA LEU A 262 8.25 4.11 -1.52
C LEU A 262 9.23 4.17 -0.35
N TYR A 263 8.71 4.19 0.88
CA TYR A 263 9.51 4.21 2.10
C TYR A 263 10.31 2.92 2.29
N ARG A 264 9.68 1.75 2.07
CA ARG A 264 10.32 0.43 2.20
C ARG A 264 11.47 0.20 1.21
N GLU A 265 11.43 0.81 0.02
CA GLU A 265 12.58 0.77 -0.91
C GLU A 265 13.83 1.38 -0.25
N GLN A 266 13.65 2.52 0.42
CA GLN A 266 14.74 3.26 1.06
C GLN A 266 15.12 2.68 2.42
N HIS A 267 14.17 2.02 3.09
CA HIS A 267 14.30 1.44 4.43
C HIS A 267 13.88 -0.05 4.45
N PRO A 268 14.61 -0.94 3.76
CA PRO A 268 14.21 -2.34 3.60
C PRO A 268 14.30 -3.18 4.88
N ASP A 269 15.05 -2.71 5.88
CA ASP A 269 15.24 -3.39 7.17
C ASP A 269 14.35 -2.83 8.29
N ASP A 270 13.62 -1.75 8.05
CA ASP A 270 12.72 -1.17 9.04
C ASP A 270 11.58 -2.13 9.39
N THR A 271 11.28 -2.19 10.68
CA THR A 271 10.16 -2.98 11.21
C THR A 271 8.82 -2.43 10.70
N PRO A 272 7.76 -3.26 10.71
CA PRO A 272 6.40 -2.81 10.38
C PRO A 272 5.98 -1.54 11.12
N GLU A 273 6.28 -1.47 12.42
CA GLU A 273 5.96 -0.33 13.27
C GLU A 273 6.74 0.93 12.89
N GLN A 274 8.04 0.81 12.58
CA GLN A 274 8.85 1.94 12.13
C GLN A 274 8.31 2.55 10.84
N VAL A 275 7.90 1.71 9.88
CA VAL A 275 7.31 2.17 8.62
C VAL A 275 5.99 2.90 8.87
N VAL A 276 5.09 2.32 9.69
CA VAL A 276 3.82 2.98 10.04
C VAL A 276 4.06 4.34 10.71
N ASN A 277 4.97 4.39 11.68
CA ASN A 277 5.33 5.63 12.37
C ASN A 277 5.95 6.66 11.42
N ALA A 278 6.78 6.24 10.47
CA ALA A 278 7.36 7.14 9.47
C ALA A 278 6.27 7.78 8.60
N LEU A 279 5.27 7.02 8.14
CA LEU A 279 4.15 7.58 7.37
C LEU A 279 3.31 8.56 8.20
N ILE A 280 2.99 8.21 9.45
CA ILE A 280 2.21 9.09 10.34
C ILE A 280 2.98 10.38 10.64
N ASN A 281 4.27 10.29 10.96
CA ASN A 281 5.09 11.44 11.29
C ASN A 281 5.37 12.33 10.07
N ASN A 282 5.43 11.75 8.87
CA ASN A 282 5.65 12.51 7.64
C ASN A 282 4.40 13.22 7.13
N SER A 283 3.20 12.79 7.56
CA SER A 283 1.92 13.36 7.13
C SER A 283 1.85 14.88 7.29
N THR A 284 1.06 15.55 6.45
CA THR A 284 0.80 16.99 6.54
C THR A 284 -0.26 17.25 7.62
N PRO A 285 0.09 17.93 8.72
CA PRO A 285 -0.84 18.18 9.80
C PRO A 285 -1.78 19.35 9.49
N ASP A 286 -2.99 19.31 10.04
CA ASP A 286 -3.88 20.47 10.22
C ASP A 286 -4.35 21.21 8.95
N VAL A 287 -4.27 20.56 7.78
CA VAL A 287 -4.76 21.12 6.50
C VAL A 287 -6.19 20.70 6.13
N LEU A 288 -6.71 19.65 6.78
CA LEU A 288 -8.02 19.08 6.43
C LEU A 288 -9.16 19.81 7.13
N THR A 289 -10.33 19.78 6.50
CA THR A 289 -11.56 20.43 6.99
C THR A 289 -12.72 19.44 7.16
N GLY A 290 -13.68 19.76 8.03
CA GLY A 290 -14.89 18.96 8.20
C GLY A 290 -14.70 17.62 8.94
N LEU A 291 -13.60 17.45 9.67
CA LEU A 291 -13.31 16.20 10.38
C LEU A 291 -14.29 15.98 11.55
N PRO A 292 -14.89 14.79 11.64
CA PRO A 292 -15.60 14.37 12.84
C PRO A 292 -14.67 14.33 14.06
N GLN A 293 -15.22 14.58 15.25
CA GLN A 293 -14.47 14.60 16.50
C GLN A 293 -13.65 13.31 16.71
N GLY A 294 -12.40 13.47 17.15
CA GLY A 294 -11.49 12.35 17.43
C GLY A 294 -10.75 11.79 16.21
N THR A 295 -11.08 12.25 14.99
CA THR A 295 -10.31 11.89 13.79
C THR A 295 -9.04 12.74 13.72
N PRO A 296 -7.84 12.16 13.55
CA PRO A 296 -6.61 12.96 13.45
C PRO A 296 -6.60 13.80 12.17
N ASN A 297 -6.12 15.03 12.26
CA ASN A 297 -5.95 15.89 11.10
C ASN A 297 -4.55 15.67 10.48
N ARG A 298 -4.41 14.56 9.76
CA ARG A 298 -3.16 14.11 9.14
C ARG A 298 -3.43 13.69 7.72
N LEU A 299 -2.92 14.43 6.74
CA LEU A 299 -3.02 14.07 5.33
C LEU A 299 -1.74 13.36 4.87
N LEU A 300 -1.87 12.27 4.13
CA LEU A 300 -0.74 11.56 3.52
C LEU A 300 0.22 12.51 2.79
N TYR A 301 1.51 12.31 3.01
CA TYR A 301 2.61 12.97 2.30
C TYR A 301 3.66 11.92 1.91
N THR A 302 4.21 12.01 0.68
CA THR A 302 4.98 10.92 0.04
C THR A 302 6.45 11.18 -0.17
N LEU A 303 6.94 12.40 0.09
CA LEU A 303 8.38 12.70 0.07
C LEU A 303 8.95 12.51 1.48
N PHE A 304 9.97 11.67 1.64
CA PHE A 304 10.46 11.21 2.95
C PHE A 304 11.87 11.75 3.31
N GLY A 305 12.45 12.62 2.49
CA GLY A 305 13.82 13.14 2.68
C GLY A 305 14.09 13.97 3.96
N GLU A 306 15.38 14.02 4.35
CA GLU A 306 15.93 14.91 5.41
C GLU A 306 15.83 16.40 5.08
N SER A 307 15.48 16.75 3.85
CA SER A 307 15.35 18.12 3.35
C SER A 307 13.89 18.45 3.06
N ALA A 308 13.11 18.71 4.12
CA ALA A 308 11.97 19.59 3.94
C ALA A 308 12.52 20.93 3.40
N PRO A 309 11.98 21.48 2.29
CA PRO A 309 12.35 22.83 1.90
C PRO A 309 12.00 23.75 3.07
N GLU A 310 12.99 24.48 3.59
CA GLU A 310 12.75 25.54 4.57
C GLU A 310 11.72 26.50 3.96
N SER A 311 10.53 26.55 4.57
CA SER A 311 9.55 27.61 4.39
C SER A 311 9.74 28.68 5.44
#